data_AF-A0A359KE12-F1
#
_entry.id   AF-A0A359KE12-F1
#
_cell.length_a   1.000
_cell.length_b   1.000
_cell.length_c   1.000
_cell.angle_alpha   90.00
_cell.angle_beta   90.00
_cell.angle_gamma   90.00
#
_symmetry.space_group_name_H-M   'P 1'
#
loop_
_entity.id
_entity.type
_entity.pdbx_description
1 polymer ?
#
loop_
_entity_poly.entity_id
_entity_poly.type
_entity_poly.pdbx_seq_one_letter_code
_entity_poly.pdbx_strand_id
1 'polypeptide(L)'
;MQATTPAAAAPVTIRVDLERVDRLINAVGELVIQQAMLAQRVTESGLARSSDIGLGLEDLELLTREIQDSVMAIRAQPVKSVFQRMPRLVREAAEATGKKVKLVTSGEDTEVDKTVVERLAEPITHMLRNAID
;
A
#
# COMPACT_ATOMS: atom_id res chain seq x y z
N MET A 1 16.69 43.40 -13.09
CA MET A 1 17.20 42.04 -13.40
C MET A 1 16.20 41.05 -12.83
N GLN A 2 15.35 40.44 -13.66
CA GLN A 2 14.42 39.39 -13.21
C GLN A 2 15.17 38.06 -13.20
N ALA A 3 15.30 37.46 -12.03
CA ALA A 3 15.88 36.13 -11.88
C ALA A 3 14.84 35.09 -12.32
N THR A 4 15.11 34.39 -13.41
CA THR A 4 14.33 33.24 -13.86
C THR A 4 14.61 32.07 -12.93
N THR A 5 13.65 31.67 -12.11
CA THR A 5 13.71 30.46 -11.29
C THR A 5 13.91 29.23 -12.19
N PRO A 6 14.86 28.33 -11.91
CA PRO A 6 15.07 27.15 -12.74
C PRO A 6 13.86 26.22 -12.60
N ALA A 7 13.27 25.84 -13.73
CA ALA A 7 12.20 24.85 -13.77
C ALA A 7 12.74 23.51 -13.25
N ALA A 8 12.15 23.01 -12.16
CA ALA A 8 12.52 21.71 -11.59
C ALA A 8 12.32 20.61 -12.64
N ALA A 9 13.36 19.82 -12.88
CA ALA A 9 13.30 18.70 -13.81
C ALA A 9 12.20 17.73 -13.40
N ALA A 10 11.30 17.38 -14.32
CA ALA A 10 10.21 16.45 -14.06
C ALA A 10 10.80 15.08 -13.62
N PRO A 11 10.22 14.44 -12.58
CA PRO A 11 10.69 13.15 -12.11
C PRO A 11 10.63 12.12 -13.23
N VAL A 12 11.70 11.33 -13.37
CA VAL A 12 11.77 10.25 -14.35
C VAL A 12 10.89 9.10 -13.88
N THR A 13 9.83 8.81 -14.62
CA THR A 13 8.89 7.71 -14.30
C THR A 13 9.19 6.48 -15.14
N ILE A 14 9.18 5.30 -14.52
CA ILE A 14 9.29 4.01 -15.20
C ILE A 14 7.95 3.28 -15.08
N ARG A 15 7.40 2.83 -16.20
CA ARG A 15 6.22 1.96 -16.22
C ARG A 15 6.67 0.51 -16.07
N VAL A 16 6.10 -0.18 -15.08
CA VAL A 16 6.39 -1.58 -14.78
C VAL A 16 5.10 -2.38 -14.88
N ASP A 17 5.21 -3.58 -15.44
CA ASP A 17 4.10 -4.55 -15.48
C ASP A 17 3.76 -5.02 -14.06
N LEU A 18 2.46 -5.09 -13.74
CA LEU A 18 1.98 -5.54 -12.44
C LEU A 18 2.46 -6.96 -12.12
N GLU A 19 2.50 -7.86 -13.10
CA GLU A 19 2.95 -9.24 -12.87
C GLU A 19 4.40 -9.30 -12.38
N ARG A 20 5.24 -8.34 -12.78
CA ARG A 20 6.64 -8.28 -12.33
C ARG A 20 6.72 -7.86 -10.86
N VAL A 21 5.88 -6.89 -10.46
CA VAL A 21 5.78 -6.46 -9.06
C VAL A 21 5.26 -7.60 -8.19
N ASP A 22 4.23 -8.33 -8.65
CA ASP A 22 3.66 -9.46 -7.92
C ASP A 22 4.68 -10.60 -7.72
N ARG A 23 5.47 -10.94 -8.76
CA ARG A 23 6.56 -11.91 -8.63
C ARG A 23 7.60 -11.48 -7.59
N LEU A 24 7.90 -10.19 -7.55
CA LEU A 24 8.87 -9.64 -6.60
C LEU A 24 8.34 -9.71 -5.17
N ILE A 25 7.05 -9.40 -4.95
CA ILE A 25 6.38 -9.57 -3.65
C ILE A 25 6.43 -11.03 -3.21
N ASN A 26 6.16 -11.99 -4.10
CA ASN A 26 6.21 -13.41 -3.76
C ASN A 26 7.63 -13.86 -3.37
N ALA A 27 8.65 -13.44 -4.11
CA ALA A 27 10.04 -13.75 -3.81
C ALA A 27 10.48 -13.16 -2.45
N VAL A 28 10.07 -11.92 -2.14
CA VAL A 28 10.33 -11.31 -0.83
C VAL A 28 9.56 -12.05 0.27
N GLY A 29 8.33 -12.48 0.02
CA GLY A 29 7.56 -13.30 0.96
C GLY A 29 8.24 -14.63 1.27
N GLU A 30 8.75 -15.33 0.24
CA GLU A 30 9.54 -16.54 0.43
C GLU A 30 10.84 -16.27 1.20
N LEU A 31 11.52 -15.16 0.92
CA LEU A 31 12.72 -14.74 1.65
C LEU A 31 12.45 -14.54 3.15
N VAL A 32 11.37 -13.83 3.50
CA VAL A 32 10.95 -13.63 4.90
C VAL A 32 10.69 -14.97 5.59
N ILE A 33 10.02 -15.92 4.91
CA ILE A 33 9.74 -17.25 5.46
C ILE A 33 11.04 -18.03 5.69
N GLN A 34 11.94 -18.06 4.71
CA GLN A 34 13.22 -18.76 4.81
C GLN A 34 14.09 -18.18 5.93
N GLN A 35 14.11 -16.85 6.06
CA GLN A 35 14.80 -16.18 7.15
C GLN A 35 14.23 -16.59 8.52
N ALA A 36 12.90 -16.56 8.70
CA ALA A 36 12.28 -16.93 9.97
C ALA A 36 12.62 -18.37 10.35
N MET A 37 12.60 -19.29 9.38
CA MET A 37 13.02 -20.68 9.59
C MET A 37 14.51 -20.77 9.97
N LEU A 38 15.38 -19.99 9.34
CA LEU A 38 16.80 -19.96 9.69
C LEU A 38 17.03 -19.45 11.11
N ALA A 39 16.33 -18.40 11.52
CA ALA A 39 16.40 -17.85 12.88
C ALA A 39 15.92 -18.83 13.94
N GLN A 40 14.85 -19.57 13.63
CA GLN A 40 14.39 -20.64 14.49
C GLN A 40 15.45 -21.75 14.62
N ARG A 41 16.04 -22.22 13.51
CA ARG A 41 17.06 -23.28 13.53
C ARG A 41 18.32 -22.86 14.28
N VAL A 42 18.76 -21.62 14.13
CA VAL A 42 19.89 -21.06 14.90
C VAL A 42 19.56 -21.07 16.40
N THR A 43 18.34 -20.67 16.78
CA THR A 43 17.88 -20.72 18.17
C THR A 43 17.85 -22.16 18.70
N GLU A 44 17.32 -23.11 17.93
CA GLU A 44 17.24 -24.53 18.30
C GLU A 44 18.61 -25.21 18.40
N SER A 45 19.61 -24.72 17.65
CA SER A 45 20.97 -25.27 17.68
C SER A 45 21.75 -24.96 18.97
N GLY A 46 21.17 -24.17 19.89
CA GLY A 46 21.81 -23.79 21.14
C GLY A 46 22.90 -22.71 21.01
N LEU A 47 23.04 -22.11 19.82
CA LEU A 47 23.88 -20.94 19.61
C LEU A 47 23.31 -19.75 20.40
N ALA A 48 24.19 -19.03 21.10
CA ALA A 48 23.80 -17.80 21.77
C ALA A 48 23.33 -16.78 20.72
N ARG A 49 22.28 -16.01 21.04
CA ARG A 49 21.83 -14.90 20.17
C ARG A 49 22.93 -13.85 19.93
N SER A 50 23.81 -13.68 20.90
CA SER A 50 24.99 -12.80 20.79
C SER A 50 26.15 -13.39 19.98
N SER A 51 25.97 -14.57 19.36
CA SER A 51 26.97 -15.08 18.42
C SER A 51 26.98 -14.23 17.16
N ASP A 52 28.12 -14.19 16.46
CA ASP A 52 28.25 -13.47 15.19
C ASP A 52 27.18 -13.90 14.16
N ILE A 53 26.75 -15.16 14.21
CA ILE A 53 25.66 -15.71 13.39
C ILE A 53 24.31 -15.12 13.78
N GLY A 54 24.03 -15.00 15.08
CA GLY A 54 22.78 -14.41 15.59
C GLY A 54 22.66 -12.94 15.21
N LEU A 55 23.74 -12.16 15.38
CA LEU A 55 23.79 -10.75 14.99
C LEU A 55 23.62 -10.56 13.47
N GLY A 56 24.33 -11.35 12.65
CA GLY A 56 24.20 -11.27 11.19
C GLY A 56 22.80 -11.63 10.68
N LEU A 57 22.05 -12.43 11.45
CA LEU A 57 20.68 -12.80 11.12
C LEU A 57 19.66 -11.71 11.47
N GLU A 58 19.90 -10.98 12.57
CA GLU A 58 19.15 -9.76 12.91
C GLU A 58 19.35 -8.67 11.86
N ASP A 59 20.59 -8.46 11.40
CA ASP A 59 20.90 -7.53 10.31
C ASP A 59 20.18 -7.91 9.01
N LEU A 60 20.18 -9.20 8.66
CA LEU A 60 19.43 -9.70 7.51
C LEU A 60 17.92 -9.45 7.67
N GLU A 61 17.39 -9.46 8.89
CA GLU A 61 15.95 -9.26 9.17
C GLU A 61 15.55 -7.82 8.94
N LEU A 62 16.38 -6.89 9.39
CA LEU A 62 16.19 -5.48 9.12
C LEU A 62 16.20 -5.20 7.62
N LEU A 63 17.22 -5.70 6.89
CA LEU A 63 17.34 -5.52 5.45
C LEU A 63 16.16 -6.14 4.68
N THR A 64 15.71 -7.33 5.09
CA THR A 64 14.57 -8.00 4.45
C THR A 64 13.27 -7.21 4.66
N ARG A 65 13.06 -6.65 5.85
CA ARG A 65 11.91 -5.77 6.14
C ARG A 65 11.97 -4.48 5.32
N GLU A 66 13.13 -3.85 5.20
CA GLU A 66 13.31 -2.64 4.38
C GLU A 66 13.01 -2.92 2.89
N ILE A 67 13.45 -4.06 2.37
CA ILE A 67 13.12 -4.50 1.01
C ILE A 67 11.61 -4.72 0.90
N GLN A 68 10.98 -5.40 1.85
CA GLN A 68 9.54 -5.64 1.85
C GLN A 68 8.75 -4.33 1.78
N ASP A 69 9.08 -3.37 2.64
CA ASP A 69 8.42 -2.07 2.69
C ASP A 69 8.60 -1.29 1.38
N SER A 70 9.82 -1.28 0.84
CA SER A 70 10.14 -0.64 -0.44
C SER A 70 9.32 -1.23 -1.59
N VAL A 71 9.13 -2.55 -1.59
CA VAL A 71 8.38 -3.26 -2.62
C VAL A 71 6.88 -3.02 -2.50
N MET A 72 6.35 -2.99 -1.27
CA MET A 72 4.95 -2.63 -1.05
C MET A 72 4.66 -1.20 -1.49
N ALA A 73 5.59 -0.26 -1.28
CA ALA A 73 5.45 1.13 -1.72
C ALA A 73 5.32 1.27 -3.25
N ILE A 74 5.96 0.40 -4.04
CA ILE A 74 5.83 0.39 -5.52
C ILE A 74 4.37 0.16 -5.96
N ARG A 75 3.57 -0.56 -5.16
CA ARG A 75 2.16 -0.87 -5.46
C ARG A 75 1.19 0.20 -4.96
N ALA A 76 1.69 1.22 -4.27
CA ALA A 76 0.85 2.28 -3.73
C ALA A 76 0.19 3.07 -4.88
N GLN A 77 -1.12 3.29 -4.76
CA GLN A 77 -1.92 4.04 -5.71
C GLN A 77 -2.84 5.02 -4.97
N PRO A 78 -3.10 6.21 -5.53
CA PRO A 78 -4.03 7.15 -4.93
C PRO A 78 -5.44 6.56 -4.88
N VAL A 79 -6.13 6.72 -3.74
CA VAL A 79 -7.51 6.26 -3.54
C VAL A 79 -8.55 7.03 -4.37
N LYS A 80 -8.14 8.08 -5.08
CA LYS A 80 -8.93 8.92 -5.97
C LYS A 80 -9.91 8.15 -6.86
N SER A 81 -9.48 7.02 -7.42
CA SER A 81 -10.30 6.19 -8.32
C SER A 81 -11.58 5.66 -7.64
N VAL A 82 -11.51 5.37 -6.34
CA VAL A 82 -12.66 4.94 -5.52
C VAL A 82 -13.57 6.13 -5.27
N PHE A 83 -13.00 7.27 -4.89
CA PHE A 83 -13.76 8.46 -4.50
C PHE A 83 -14.51 9.08 -5.67
N GLN A 84 -13.96 9.05 -6.89
CA GLN A 84 -14.59 9.57 -8.11
C GLN A 84 -15.95 8.94 -8.43
N ARG A 85 -16.23 7.73 -7.93
CA ARG A 85 -17.52 7.03 -8.16
C ARG A 85 -18.59 7.39 -7.12
N MET A 86 -18.19 7.86 -5.95
CA MET A 86 -19.07 8.08 -4.79
C MET A 86 -20.12 9.18 -4.98
N PRO A 87 -19.82 10.34 -5.62
CA PRO A 87 -20.82 11.39 -5.84
C PRO A 87 -22.07 10.90 -6.58
N ARG A 88 -21.88 10.03 -7.57
CA ARG A 88 -22.99 9.43 -8.32
C ARG A 88 -23.82 8.50 -7.45
N LEU A 89 -23.18 7.60 -6.71
CA LEU A 89 -23.85 6.64 -5.83
C LEU A 89 -24.65 7.33 -4.72
N VAL A 90 -24.09 8.37 -4.11
CA VAL A 90 -24.76 9.18 -3.08
C VAL A 90 -25.99 9.89 -3.66
N ARG A 91 -25.89 10.42 -4.88
CA ARG A 91 -27.02 11.06 -5.54
C ARG A 91 -28.15 10.08 -5.83
N GLU A 92 -27.84 8.90 -6.36
CA GLU A 92 -28.82 7.84 -6.64
C GLU A 92 -29.53 7.39 -5.35
N ALA A 93 -28.80 7.19 -4.25
CA ALA A 93 -29.37 6.82 -2.95
C ALA A 93 -30.22 7.96 -2.33
N ALA A 94 -29.78 9.21 -2.45
CA ALA A 94 -30.52 10.37 -1.97
C ALA A 94 -31.84 10.57 -2.73
N GLU A 95 -31.84 10.38 -4.05
CA GLU A 95 -33.04 10.41 -4.89
C GLU A 95 -34.02 9.28 -4.52
N ALA A 96 -33.52 8.07 -4.25
CA ALA A 96 -34.34 6.93 -3.83
C ALA A 96 -34.99 7.11 -2.44
N THR A 97 -34.31 7.78 -1.52
CA THR A 97 -34.78 8.00 -0.13
C THR A 97 -35.51 9.33 0.06
N GLY A 98 -35.46 10.23 -0.92
CA GLY A 98 -36.02 11.58 -0.84
C GLY A 98 -35.27 12.51 0.12
N LYS A 99 -34.06 12.14 0.57
CA LYS A 99 -33.25 12.92 1.52
C LYS A 99 -32.33 13.91 0.80
N LYS A 100 -32.05 15.06 1.43
CA LYS A 100 -31.05 16.02 0.95
C LYS A 100 -29.68 15.66 1.54
N VAL A 101 -28.74 15.25 0.69
CA VAL A 101 -27.40 14.79 1.11
C VAL A 101 -26.32 15.66 0.47
N LYS A 102 -25.26 15.97 1.22
CA LYS A 102 -24.05 16.64 0.72
C LYS A 102 -22.84 15.73 0.97
N LEU A 103 -22.22 15.24 -0.09
CA LEU A 103 -20.98 14.48 0.01
C LEU A 103 -19.77 15.43 0.08
N VAL A 104 -18.85 15.15 1.00
CA VAL A 104 -17.55 15.83 1.10
C VAL A 104 -16.46 14.75 1.16
N THR A 105 -15.48 14.83 0.27
CA THR A 105 -14.31 13.93 0.23
C THR A 105 -13.05 14.69 0.66
N SER A 106 -12.12 13.99 1.30
CA SER A 106 -10.82 14.51 1.70
C SER A 106 -9.77 13.40 1.61
N GLY A 107 -8.55 13.73 1.17
CA GLY A 107 -7.45 12.77 1.08
C GLY A 107 -7.47 11.88 -0.16
N GLU A 108 -7.99 12.36 -1.31
CA GLU A 108 -8.03 11.58 -2.57
C GLU A 108 -6.64 11.15 -3.07
N ASP A 109 -5.62 11.95 -2.78
CA ASP A 109 -4.24 11.68 -3.17
C ASP A 109 -3.51 10.77 -2.17
N THR A 110 -4.20 10.28 -1.13
CA THR A 110 -3.61 9.31 -0.18
C THR A 110 -3.27 8.03 -0.92
N GLU A 111 -2.00 7.66 -0.87
CA GLU A 111 -1.50 6.45 -1.51
C GLU A 111 -1.78 5.24 -0.63
N VAL A 112 -2.46 4.26 -1.20
CA VAL A 112 -2.83 3.00 -0.56
C VAL A 112 -2.53 1.87 -1.52
N ASP A 113 -2.22 0.72 -0.98
CA ASP A 113 -2.00 -0.48 -1.77
C ASP A 113 -3.11 -0.74 -2.81
N LYS A 114 -2.76 -0.98 -4.07
CA LYS A 114 -3.72 -1.25 -5.16
C LYS A 114 -4.79 -2.29 -4.79
N THR A 115 -4.40 -3.40 -4.15
CA THR A 115 -5.35 -4.47 -3.80
C THR A 115 -6.34 -4.02 -2.73
N VAL A 116 -5.90 -3.13 -1.84
CA VAL A 116 -6.77 -2.50 -0.84
C VAL A 116 -7.70 -1.50 -1.52
N VAL A 117 -7.20 -0.66 -2.44
CA VAL A 117 -8.03 0.29 -3.22
C VAL A 117 -9.16 -0.45 -3.94
N GLU A 118 -8.86 -1.56 -4.61
CA GLU A 118 -9.85 -2.38 -5.32
C GLU A 118 -10.90 -2.98 -4.37
N ARG A 119 -10.49 -3.39 -3.17
CA ARG A 119 -11.37 -3.97 -2.15
C ARG A 119 -12.18 -2.95 -1.35
N LEU A 120 -11.76 -1.68 -1.32
CA LEU A 120 -12.43 -0.61 -0.57
C LEU A 120 -13.71 -0.10 -1.24
N ALA A 121 -13.84 -0.25 -2.56
CA ALA A 121 -14.95 0.34 -3.31
C ALA A 121 -16.33 -0.16 -2.85
N GLU A 122 -16.49 -1.48 -2.69
CA GLU A 122 -17.77 -2.08 -2.31
C GLU A 122 -18.16 -1.78 -0.84
N PRO A 123 -17.26 -1.97 0.17
CA PRO A 123 -17.58 -1.59 1.55
C PRO A 123 -17.93 -0.12 1.72
N ILE A 124 -17.22 0.79 1.05
CA ILE A 124 -17.54 2.23 1.12
C ILE A 124 -18.91 2.51 0.50
N THR A 125 -19.23 1.87 -0.62
CA THR A 125 -20.56 1.99 -1.24
C THR A 125 -21.65 1.54 -0.28
N HIS A 126 -21.45 0.41 0.41
CA HIS A 126 -22.40 -0.11 1.39
C HIS A 126 -22.54 0.82 2.60
N MET A 127 -21.44 1.35 3.14
CA MET A 127 -21.48 2.33 4.24
C MET A 127 -22.23 3.60 3.85
N LEU A 128 -22.02 4.11 2.63
CA LEU A 128 -22.71 5.30 2.13
C LEU A 128 -24.21 5.06 1.97
N ARG A 129 -24.62 3.90 1.44
CA ARG A 129 -26.05 3.53 1.36
C ARG A 129 -26.67 3.44 2.75
N ASN A 130 -26.05 2.70 3.68
CA ASN A 130 -26.55 2.58 5.05
C ASN A 130 -26.65 3.91 5.80
N ALA A 131 -25.82 4.89 5.44
CA ALA A 131 -25.88 6.23 6.02
C ALA A 131 -26.99 7.10 5.41
N ILE A 132 -27.43 6.80 4.18
CA ILE A 132 -28.45 7.54 3.43
C ILE A 132 -29.83 6.91 3.60
N ASP A 133 -29.93 5.59 3.65
CA ASP A 133 -31.16 4.85 3.97
C ASP A 133 -31.71 5.25 5.34
#